data_AF-A0A1S7PF45-F1
#
_entry.id   AF-A0A1S7PF45-F1
#
_cell.length_a   1.000
_cell.length_b   1.000
_cell.length_c   1.000
_cell.angle_alpha   90.00
_cell.angle_beta   90.00
_cell.angle_gamma   90.00
#
_symmetry.space_group_name_H-M   'P 1'
#
loop_
_entity.id
_entity.type
_entity.pdbx_description
1 polymer ?
#
loop_
_entity_poly.entity_id
_entity_poly.type
_entity_poly.pdbx_seq_one_letter_code
_entity_poly.pdbx_strand_id
1 'polypeptide(L)'
;MILEALQYAATRAVTPKEFRPHVRYSVNLWARANRCAAAWAEHENNSRQFVLQSARTLKQRRTAVVLGSGLLRDVPHNALVAMFDTVVLVDLVHLASVQAKLRFNAKKNVRIANRDLSGFDDLIVGRPAEPLDFLRRVPYLDLVVSANLLSQIGTGGQHRLEREKIANAPDDLLPGLIRTHLDALAGLPCKVCLVTDTAFDIIGKDGSLQQHEDLLHGVEIASPAAAWDWPLAPFGEESRDYRIVHRVIAREMT
;
A
#
# COMPACT_ATOMS: atom_id res chain seq x y z
N MET A 1 16.89 16.12 6.17
CA MET A 1 16.77 17.16 5.11
C MET A 1 17.71 16.93 3.92
N ILE A 2 18.98 16.51 4.08
CA ILE A 2 19.88 16.25 2.93
C ILE A 2 19.61 14.88 2.28
N LEU A 3 19.46 13.82 3.08
CA LEU A 3 19.24 12.46 2.57
C LEU A 3 17.91 12.34 1.81
N GLU A 4 16.88 13.03 2.28
CA GLU A 4 15.57 13.15 1.65
C GLU A 4 15.67 13.86 0.30
N ALA A 5 16.46 14.95 0.21
CA ALA A 5 16.68 15.66 -1.04
C ALA A 5 17.44 14.81 -2.07
N LEU A 6 18.49 14.09 -1.63
CA LEU A 6 19.23 13.15 -2.48
C LEU A 6 18.33 12.00 -2.95
N GLN A 7 17.55 11.42 -2.04
CA GLN A 7 16.61 10.36 -2.34
C GLN A 7 15.52 10.83 -3.31
N TYR A 8 15.00 12.05 -3.12
CA TYR A 8 14.02 12.66 -4.03
C TYR A 8 14.59 12.86 -5.42
N ALA A 9 15.78 13.47 -5.54
CA ALA A 9 16.43 13.72 -6.83
C ALA A 9 16.72 12.40 -7.57
N ALA A 10 17.31 11.42 -6.88
CA ALA A 10 17.61 10.11 -7.43
C ALA A 10 16.33 9.36 -7.85
N THR A 11 15.31 9.34 -6.99
CA THR A 11 14.03 8.66 -7.29
C THR A 11 13.33 9.30 -8.46
N ARG A 12 13.27 10.63 -8.52
CA ARG A 12 12.65 11.36 -9.63
C ARG A 12 13.32 11.07 -10.97
N ALA A 13 14.63 10.84 -11.00
CA ALA A 13 15.38 10.49 -12.21
C ALA A 13 15.01 9.10 -12.77
N VAL A 14 14.69 8.15 -11.89
CA VAL A 14 14.34 6.76 -12.26
C VAL A 14 12.83 6.48 -12.30
N THR A 15 12.00 7.50 -12.05
CA THR A 15 10.54 7.40 -12.06
C THR A 15 9.96 7.93 -13.39
N PRO A 16 9.04 7.20 -14.05
CA PRO A 16 8.32 7.69 -15.22
C PRO A 16 7.63 9.03 -14.97
N LYS A 17 7.47 9.87 -16.00
CA LYS A 17 7.07 11.28 -15.85
C LYS A 17 5.72 11.42 -15.16
N GLU A 18 4.78 10.57 -15.54
CA GLU A 18 3.41 10.47 -15.03
C GLU A 18 3.35 10.21 -13.52
N PHE A 19 4.32 9.50 -12.94
CA PHE A 19 4.33 9.16 -11.51
C PHE A 19 5.22 10.07 -10.66
N ARG A 20 5.99 10.98 -11.28
CA ARG A 20 6.85 11.94 -10.55
C ARG A 20 6.12 12.79 -9.50
N PRO A 21 4.85 13.20 -9.67
CA PRO A 21 4.12 13.92 -8.62
C PRO A 21 4.05 13.17 -7.29
N HIS A 22 4.10 11.83 -7.30
CA HIS A 22 4.01 10.99 -6.10
C HIS A 22 5.34 10.79 -5.38
N VAL A 23 6.48 11.15 -5.99
CA VAL A 23 7.82 10.91 -5.42
C VAL A 23 8.00 11.60 -4.07
N ARG A 24 7.46 12.81 -3.90
CA ARG A 24 7.54 13.54 -2.62
C ARG A 24 6.86 12.77 -1.50
N TYR A 25 5.70 12.18 -1.79
CA TYR A 25 4.95 11.38 -0.82
C TYR A 25 5.77 10.16 -0.37
N SER A 26 6.31 9.38 -1.31
CA SER A 26 7.13 8.20 -1.00
C SER A 26 8.40 8.54 -0.21
N VAL A 27 9.04 9.69 -0.49
CA VAL A 27 10.21 10.15 0.28
C VAL A 27 9.83 10.58 1.69
N ASN A 28 8.70 11.27 1.87
CA ASN A 28 8.21 11.66 3.20
C ASN A 28 7.86 10.41 4.03
N LEU A 29 7.19 9.43 3.42
CA LEU A 29 6.89 8.15 4.07
C LEU A 29 8.18 7.42 4.48
N TRP A 30 9.20 7.40 3.61
CA TRP A 30 10.49 6.81 3.93
C TRP A 30 11.20 7.52 5.09
N ALA A 31 11.18 8.85 5.12
CA ALA A 31 11.78 9.63 6.19
C ALA A 31 11.08 9.36 7.52
N ARG A 32 9.74 9.34 7.53
CA ARG A 32 8.94 8.99 8.71
C ARG A 32 9.21 7.57 9.18
N ALA A 33 9.22 6.60 8.26
CA ALA A 33 9.49 5.20 8.58
C ALA A 33 10.86 5.02 9.26
N ASN A 34 11.86 5.81 8.88
CA ASN A 34 13.17 5.77 9.53
C ASN A 34 13.13 6.35 10.96
N ARG A 35 12.44 7.47 11.18
CA ARG A 35 12.30 8.07 12.52
C ARG A 35 11.44 7.21 13.45
N CYS A 36 10.37 6.63 12.91
CA CYS A 36 9.40 5.82 13.64
C CYS A 36 9.71 4.32 13.62
N ALA A 37 10.92 3.91 13.20
CA ALA A 37 11.25 2.51 12.95
C ALA A 37 10.93 1.58 14.13
N ALA A 38 11.20 2.02 15.37
CA ALA A 38 10.87 1.26 16.57
C ALA A 38 9.35 1.14 16.79
N ALA A 39 8.61 2.24 16.65
CA ALA A 39 7.16 2.26 16.81
C ALA A 39 6.43 1.45 15.72
N TRP A 40 7.01 1.38 14.51
CA TRP A 40 6.43 0.66 13.38
C TRP A 40 6.82 -0.83 13.34
N ALA A 41 7.77 -1.27 14.16
CA ALA A 41 8.32 -2.62 14.11
C ALA A 41 7.24 -3.71 14.26
N GLU A 42 6.27 -3.51 15.15
CA GLU A 42 5.16 -4.44 15.34
C GLU A 42 4.27 -4.51 14.11
N HIS A 43 3.82 -3.37 13.59
CA HIS A 43 3.01 -3.32 12.37
C HIS A 43 3.73 -4.01 11.21
N GLU A 44 5.00 -3.67 10.97
CA GLU A 44 5.76 -4.30 9.89
C GLU A 44 5.95 -5.80 10.10
N ASN A 45 6.15 -6.27 11.34
CA ASN A 45 6.24 -7.70 11.62
C ASN A 45 4.90 -8.40 11.38
N ASN A 46 3.79 -7.85 11.86
CA ASN A 46 2.46 -8.44 11.70
C ASN A 46 2.10 -8.57 10.21
N SER A 47 2.31 -7.51 9.42
CA SER A 47 2.11 -7.54 7.96
C SER A 47 2.96 -8.61 7.27
N ARG A 48 4.27 -8.66 7.60
CA ARG A 48 5.20 -9.66 7.04
C ARG A 48 4.80 -11.09 7.40
N GLN A 49 4.46 -11.34 8.66
CA GLN A 49 4.12 -12.69 9.14
C GLN A 49 2.82 -13.16 8.50
N PHE A 50 1.82 -12.30 8.39
CA PHE A 50 0.56 -12.64 7.73
C PHE A 50 0.78 -13.14 6.29
N VAL A 51 1.49 -12.33 5.49
CA VAL A 51 1.83 -12.69 4.09
C VAL A 51 2.64 -13.99 4.02
N LEU A 52 3.59 -14.18 4.95
CA LEU A 52 4.41 -15.41 4.99
C LEU A 52 3.60 -16.65 5.35
N GLN A 53 2.67 -16.54 6.28
CA GLN A 53 1.79 -17.64 6.65
C GLN A 53 0.96 -18.07 5.45
N SER A 54 0.32 -17.13 4.76
CA SER A 54 -0.45 -17.41 3.54
C SER A 54 0.43 -18.04 2.45
N ALA A 55 1.61 -17.46 2.17
CA ALA A 55 2.53 -17.97 1.15
C ALA A 55 3.02 -19.41 1.44
N ARG A 56 3.15 -19.78 2.73
CA ARG A 56 3.56 -21.14 3.14
C ARG A 56 2.48 -22.19 2.86
N THR A 57 1.20 -21.81 2.84
CA THR A 57 0.10 -22.76 2.53
C THR A 57 0.03 -23.17 1.06
N LEU A 58 0.68 -22.41 0.17
CA LEU A 58 0.62 -22.65 -1.27
C LEU A 58 1.36 -23.92 -1.68
N LYS A 59 0.71 -24.74 -2.52
CA LYS A 59 1.31 -25.92 -3.15
C LYS A 59 2.35 -25.54 -4.22
N GLN A 60 2.07 -24.47 -4.97
CA GLN A 60 2.94 -23.92 -6.01
C GLN A 60 3.29 -22.47 -5.67
N ARG A 61 4.53 -22.08 -5.94
CA ARG A 61 5.07 -20.74 -5.65
C ARG A 61 5.85 -20.21 -6.85
N ARG A 62 5.16 -20.02 -7.97
CA ARG A 62 5.74 -19.59 -9.24
C ARG A 62 5.81 -18.07 -9.28
N THR A 63 4.66 -17.39 -9.34
CA THR A 63 4.63 -15.91 -9.35
C THR A 63 3.88 -15.34 -8.16
N ALA A 64 4.54 -14.43 -7.43
CA ALA A 64 3.91 -13.55 -6.44
C ALA A 64 3.87 -12.11 -6.97
N VAL A 65 2.74 -11.43 -6.85
CA VAL A 65 2.61 -9.99 -7.14
C VAL A 65 2.30 -9.23 -5.86
N VAL A 66 3.02 -8.15 -5.62
CA VAL A 66 2.80 -7.25 -4.48
C VAL A 66 2.34 -5.89 -5.00
N LEU A 67 1.07 -5.57 -4.76
CA LEU A 67 0.41 -4.31 -5.06
C LEU A 67 0.62 -3.35 -3.88
N GLY A 68 1.04 -2.11 -4.14
CA GLY A 68 1.41 -1.16 -3.08
C GLY A 68 2.77 -1.50 -2.44
N SER A 69 3.68 -2.09 -3.21
CA SER A 69 4.96 -2.59 -2.69
C SER A 69 5.89 -1.52 -2.11
N GLY A 70 5.71 -0.24 -2.49
CA GLY A 70 6.33 0.95 -1.94
C GLY A 70 7.76 0.80 -1.43
N LEU A 71 7.91 0.91 -0.11
CA LEU A 71 9.20 0.89 0.58
C LEU A 71 9.72 -0.53 0.89
N LEU A 72 8.91 -1.57 0.64
CA LEU A 72 9.15 -2.97 1.01
C LEU A 72 9.40 -3.17 2.52
N ARG A 73 8.75 -2.34 3.35
CA ARG A 73 8.91 -2.43 4.82
C ARG A 73 7.96 -3.48 5.39
N ASP A 74 6.66 -3.34 5.19
CA ASP A 74 5.61 -4.28 5.58
C ASP A 74 5.53 -5.55 4.71
N VAL A 75 6.25 -5.60 3.58
CA VAL A 75 6.34 -6.75 2.67
C VAL A 75 7.51 -7.68 3.07
N PRO A 76 7.33 -9.01 3.18
CA PRO A 76 8.40 -9.96 3.50
C PRO A 76 9.28 -10.26 2.28
N HIS A 77 9.86 -9.21 1.69
CA HIS A 77 10.51 -9.22 0.38
C HIS A 77 11.55 -10.34 0.20
N ASN A 78 12.51 -10.44 1.13
CA ASN A 78 13.60 -11.43 1.01
C ASN A 78 13.06 -12.87 1.00
N ALA A 79 12.04 -13.13 1.79
CA ALA A 79 11.42 -14.45 1.88
C ALA A 79 10.56 -14.75 0.64
N LEU A 80 9.82 -13.76 0.09
CA LEU A 80 9.12 -13.93 -1.18
C LEU A 80 10.10 -14.22 -2.33
N VAL A 81 11.22 -13.49 -2.39
CA VAL A 81 12.31 -13.74 -3.36
C VAL A 81 12.90 -15.14 -3.19
N ALA A 82 13.01 -15.62 -1.95
CA ALA A 82 13.49 -16.97 -1.67
C ALA A 82 12.48 -18.05 -2.10
N MET A 83 11.19 -17.82 -1.87
CA MET A 83 10.11 -18.79 -2.02
C MET A 83 9.53 -18.88 -3.44
N PHE A 84 9.61 -17.82 -4.23
CA PHE A 84 8.96 -17.72 -5.55
C PHE A 84 9.93 -17.67 -6.72
N ASP A 85 9.53 -18.26 -7.85
CA ASP A 85 10.29 -18.19 -9.11
C ASP A 85 10.31 -16.78 -9.68
N THR A 86 9.25 -15.99 -9.47
CA THR A 86 9.14 -14.59 -9.86
C THR A 86 8.38 -13.78 -8.81
N VAL A 87 8.91 -12.60 -8.48
CA VAL A 87 8.25 -11.61 -7.63
C VAL A 87 8.06 -10.31 -8.42
N VAL A 88 6.82 -9.88 -8.58
CA VAL A 88 6.48 -8.63 -9.26
C VAL A 88 6.07 -7.60 -8.21
N LEU A 89 6.74 -6.46 -8.21
CA LEU A 89 6.49 -5.34 -7.29
C LEU A 89 5.80 -4.23 -8.08
N VAL A 90 4.58 -3.90 -7.68
CA VAL A 90 3.75 -2.88 -8.34
C VAL A 90 3.51 -1.74 -7.35
N ASP A 91 3.76 -0.52 -7.79
CA ASP A 91 3.51 0.71 -7.02
C ASP A 91 3.45 1.91 -7.99
N LEU A 92 3.02 3.08 -7.55
CA LEU A 92 3.23 4.31 -8.30
C LEU A 92 4.73 4.65 -8.34
N VAL A 93 5.45 4.46 -7.22
CA VAL A 93 6.85 4.87 -7.07
C VAL A 93 7.65 3.87 -6.24
N HIS A 94 8.72 3.34 -6.82
CA HIS A 94 9.79 2.64 -6.09
C HIS A 94 10.98 3.58 -5.91
N LEU A 95 11.32 3.88 -4.66
CA LEU A 95 12.44 4.77 -4.34
C LEU A 95 13.76 4.27 -4.96
N ALA A 96 14.67 5.18 -5.31
CA ALA A 96 15.96 4.83 -5.90
C ALA A 96 16.76 3.85 -5.01
N SER A 97 16.71 3.99 -3.69
CA SER A 97 17.35 3.03 -2.76
C SER A 97 16.70 1.64 -2.81
N VAL A 98 15.38 1.55 -2.99
CA VAL A 98 14.67 0.29 -3.19
C VAL A 98 15.10 -0.32 -4.52
N GLN A 99 15.07 0.44 -5.61
CA GLN A 99 15.53 -0.07 -6.92
C GLN A 99 16.99 -0.51 -6.90
N ALA A 100 17.88 0.22 -6.21
CA ALA A 100 19.27 -0.17 -6.02
C ALA A 100 19.38 -1.52 -5.28
N LYS A 101 18.69 -1.68 -4.15
CA LYS A 101 18.62 -2.96 -3.41
C LYS A 101 18.18 -4.11 -4.32
N LEU A 102 17.19 -3.89 -5.18
CA LEU A 102 16.66 -4.90 -6.09
C LEU A 102 17.65 -5.27 -7.21
N ARG A 103 18.48 -4.34 -7.68
CA ARG A 103 19.55 -4.63 -8.64
C ARG A 103 20.61 -5.59 -8.07
N PHE A 104 20.85 -5.53 -6.76
CA PHE A 104 21.77 -6.43 -6.07
C PHE A 104 21.16 -7.79 -5.71
N ASN A 105 19.88 -8.04 -6.02
CA ASN A 105 19.29 -9.37 -5.86
C ASN A 105 20.00 -10.40 -6.76
N ALA A 106 20.64 -11.40 -6.13
CA ALA A 106 21.38 -12.45 -6.83
C ALA A 106 20.48 -13.34 -7.70
N LYS A 107 19.22 -13.57 -7.29
CA LYS A 107 18.29 -14.43 -8.03
C LYS A 107 17.77 -13.81 -9.32
N LYS A 108 17.87 -12.48 -9.47
CA LYS A 108 17.35 -11.73 -10.64
C LYS A 108 15.88 -12.06 -10.98
N ASN A 109 15.11 -12.53 -10.00
CA ASN A 109 13.70 -12.95 -10.13
C ASN A 109 12.70 -11.85 -9.72
N VAL A 110 13.18 -10.63 -9.46
CA VAL A 110 12.30 -9.51 -9.13
C VAL A 110 12.04 -8.67 -10.37
N ARG A 111 10.78 -8.28 -10.56
CA ARG A 111 10.33 -7.32 -11.58
C ARG A 111 9.64 -6.16 -10.87
N ILE A 112 9.76 -4.96 -11.43
CA ILE A 112 9.14 -3.75 -10.91
C ILE A 112 8.24 -3.19 -12.00
N ALA A 113 7.05 -2.73 -11.63
CA ALA A 113 6.15 -2.02 -12.52
C ALA A 113 5.60 -0.77 -11.82
N ASN A 114 5.72 0.38 -12.49
CA ASN A 114 5.02 1.59 -12.08
C ASN A 114 3.60 1.56 -12.65
N ARG A 115 2.58 1.61 -11.79
CA ARG A 115 1.18 1.54 -12.22
C ARG A 115 0.24 2.18 -11.19
N ASP A 116 -0.75 2.91 -11.68
CA ASP A 116 -1.90 3.32 -10.88
C ASP A 116 -2.87 2.14 -10.70
N LEU A 117 -3.24 1.89 -9.46
CA LEU A 117 -4.08 0.77 -9.01
C LEU A 117 -5.42 1.26 -8.43
N SER A 118 -5.72 2.55 -8.55
CA SER A 118 -6.91 3.20 -7.98
C SER A 118 -8.15 3.03 -8.85
N GLY A 119 -8.03 3.20 -10.18
CA GLY A 119 -9.18 3.32 -11.08
C GLY A 119 -9.82 4.72 -11.09
N PHE A 120 -9.17 5.73 -10.50
CA PHE A 120 -9.71 7.09 -10.38
C PHE A 120 -10.13 7.70 -11.72
N ASP A 121 -9.27 7.65 -12.73
CA ASP A 121 -9.50 8.30 -14.02
C ASP A 121 -10.70 7.70 -14.78
N ASP A 122 -11.05 6.44 -14.54
CA ASP A 122 -12.20 5.79 -15.15
C ASP A 122 -13.49 6.08 -14.37
N LEU A 123 -13.47 5.92 -13.04
CA LEU A 123 -14.65 6.12 -12.21
C LEU A 123 -15.10 7.59 -12.19
N ILE A 124 -14.18 8.56 -12.22
CA ILE A 124 -14.54 9.99 -12.20
C ILE A 124 -15.36 10.42 -13.42
N VAL A 125 -15.19 9.72 -14.55
CA VAL A 125 -15.96 9.95 -15.79
C VAL A 125 -17.08 8.93 -15.99
N GLY A 126 -17.41 8.14 -14.96
CA GLY A 126 -18.50 7.16 -15.00
C GLY A 126 -18.22 5.92 -15.85
N ARG A 127 -16.95 5.59 -16.12
CA ARG A 127 -16.57 4.35 -16.82
C ARG A 127 -16.22 3.25 -15.82
N PRO A 128 -16.53 1.97 -16.12
CA PRO A 128 -16.04 0.85 -15.33
C PRO A 128 -14.51 0.86 -15.27
N ALA A 129 -13.95 0.72 -14.07
CA ALA A 129 -12.51 0.66 -13.85
C ALA A 129 -12.06 -0.80 -13.67
N GLU A 130 -10.97 -1.19 -14.35
CA GLU A 130 -10.31 -2.49 -14.19
C GLU A 130 -8.86 -2.31 -13.72
N PRO A 131 -8.60 -1.78 -12.50
CA PRO A 131 -7.25 -1.41 -12.07
C PRO A 131 -6.26 -2.59 -12.03
N LEU A 132 -6.78 -3.82 -11.95
CA LEU A 132 -6.00 -5.06 -11.85
C LEU A 132 -6.06 -5.96 -13.10
N ASP A 133 -6.62 -5.50 -14.25
CA ASP A 133 -6.70 -6.31 -15.49
C ASP A 133 -5.36 -6.94 -15.88
N PHE A 134 -4.28 -6.18 -15.73
CA PHE A 134 -2.94 -6.62 -16.11
C PHE A 134 -2.51 -7.94 -15.44
N LEU A 135 -3.09 -8.29 -14.29
CA LEU A 135 -2.84 -9.56 -13.60
C LEU A 135 -3.30 -10.77 -14.43
N ARG A 136 -4.30 -10.62 -15.31
CA ARG A 136 -4.75 -11.68 -16.24
C ARG A 136 -3.63 -12.14 -17.18
N ARG A 137 -2.61 -11.31 -17.40
CA ARG A 137 -1.45 -11.58 -18.25
C ARG A 137 -0.22 -12.06 -17.46
N VAL A 138 -0.31 -12.12 -16.13
CA VAL A 138 0.78 -12.60 -15.28
C VAL A 138 0.77 -14.13 -15.29
N PRO A 139 1.81 -14.78 -15.85
CA PRO A 139 1.84 -16.22 -15.94
C PRO A 139 2.01 -16.85 -14.56
N TYR A 140 1.29 -17.95 -14.32
CA TYR A 140 1.46 -18.77 -13.12
C TYR A 140 1.30 -17.97 -11.81
N LEU A 141 0.32 -17.06 -11.78
CA LEU A 141 0.01 -16.22 -10.62
C LEU A 141 -0.52 -17.08 -9.47
N ASP A 142 0.29 -17.26 -8.43
CA ASP A 142 -0.04 -18.10 -7.28
C ASP A 142 -0.40 -17.28 -6.03
N LEU A 143 0.12 -16.05 -5.94
CA LEU A 143 -0.11 -15.15 -4.80
C LEU A 143 -0.22 -13.68 -5.26
N VAL A 144 -1.24 -12.98 -4.75
CA VAL A 144 -1.31 -11.53 -4.78
C VAL A 144 -1.34 -10.98 -3.36
N VAL A 145 -0.57 -9.93 -3.11
CA VAL A 145 -0.57 -9.19 -1.84
C VAL A 145 -0.95 -7.75 -2.13
N SER A 146 -2.06 -7.27 -1.59
CA SER A 146 -2.36 -5.84 -1.50
C SER A 146 -1.83 -5.32 -0.16
N ALA A 147 -0.69 -4.63 -0.21
CA ALA A 147 0.08 -4.21 0.95
C ALA A 147 -0.18 -2.72 1.25
N ASN A 148 -1.04 -2.48 2.23
CA ASN A 148 -1.38 -1.16 2.77
C ASN A 148 -1.73 -0.11 1.69
N LEU A 149 -2.41 -0.58 0.64
CA LEU A 149 -2.75 0.19 -0.56
C LEU A 149 -4.19 0.69 -0.54
N LEU A 150 -5.13 -0.10 0.01
CA LEU A 150 -6.56 0.15 -0.16
C LEU A 150 -7.00 1.47 0.48
N SER A 151 -6.60 1.75 1.72
CA SER A 151 -6.80 3.05 2.37
C SER A 151 -6.21 4.21 1.57
N GLN A 152 -5.04 4.00 0.95
CA GLN A 152 -4.33 5.01 0.17
C GLN A 152 -5.04 5.34 -1.14
N ILE A 153 -5.83 4.42 -1.68
CA ILE A 153 -6.69 4.68 -2.84
C ILE A 153 -7.78 5.70 -2.48
N GLY A 154 -8.46 5.51 -1.35
CA GLY A 154 -9.48 6.46 -0.85
C GLY A 154 -8.87 7.84 -0.54
N THR A 155 -7.88 7.87 0.34
CA THR A 155 -7.15 9.10 0.72
C THR A 155 -6.53 9.81 -0.49
N GLY A 156 -5.95 9.05 -1.42
CA GLY A 156 -5.37 9.59 -2.65
C GLY A 156 -6.42 10.20 -3.58
N GLY A 157 -7.58 9.56 -3.71
CA GLY A 157 -8.73 10.08 -4.44
C GLY A 157 -9.26 11.38 -3.84
N GLN A 158 -9.44 11.42 -2.51
CA GLN A 158 -9.89 12.62 -1.80
C GLN A 158 -8.92 13.79 -1.98
N HIS A 159 -7.63 13.58 -1.74
CA HIS A 159 -6.61 14.61 -1.96
C HIS A 159 -6.56 15.10 -3.41
N ARG A 160 -6.85 14.22 -4.38
CA ARG A 160 -6.93 14.62 -5.79
C ARG A 160 -8.13 15.52 -6.06
N LEU A 161 -9.31 15.16 -5.56
CA LEU A 161 -10.53 15.99 -5.68
C LEU A 161 -10.29 17.40 -5.13
N GLU A 162 -9.72 17.50 -3.93
CA GLU A 162 -9.43 18.77 -3.26
C GLU A 162 -8.40 19.61 -4.03
N ARG A 163 -7.29 18.99 -4.44
CA ARG A 163 -6.21 19.66 -5.17
C ARG A 163 -6.66 20.18 -6.53
N GLU A 164 -7.43 19.37 -7.26
CA GLU A 164 -7.90 19.68 -8.62
C GLU A 164 -9.22 20.46 -8.60
N LYS A 165 -9.80 20.70 -7.42
CA LYS A 165 -11.08 21.42 -7.23
C LYS A 165 -12.21 20.84 -8.09
N ILE A 166 -12.29 19.52 -8.13
CA ILE A 166 -13.28 18.80 -8.94
C ILE A 166 -14.63 18.88 -8.21
N ALA A 167 -15.51 19.78 -8.66
CA ALA A 167 -16.78 20.06 -8.00
C ALA A 167 -17.91 19.05 -8.33
N ASN A 168 -17.82 18.36 -9.47
CA ASN A 168 -18.87 17.48 -9.99
C ASN A 168 -18.45 16.00 -9.98
N ALA A 169 -17.69 15.57 -8.97
CA ALA A 169 -17.37 14.16 -8.80
C ALA A 169 -18.63 13.37 -8.37
N PRO A 170 -18.77 12.10 -8.77
CA PRO A 170 -19.82 11.24 -8.23
C PRO A 170 -19.72 11.16 -6.70
N ASP A 171 -20.85 11.27 -6.01
CA ASP A 171 -20.91 11.21 -4.53
C ASP A 171 -20.32 9.90 -3.98
N ASP A 172 -20.43 8.82 -4.75
CA ASP A 172 -19.94 7.49 -4.39
C ASP A 172 -18.54 7.18 -4.95
N LEU A 173 -17.81 8.17 -5.49
CA LEU A 173 -16.50 7.94 -6.12
C LEU A 173 -15.52 7.25 -5.15
N LEU A 174 -15.32 7.80 -3.95
CA LEU A 174 -14.34 7.29 -2.99
C LEU A 174 -14.66 5.86 -2.52
N PRO A 175 -15.88 5.55 -2.03
CA PRO A 175 -16.23 4.17 -1.72
C PRO A 175 -16.29 3.29 -2.97
N GLY A 176 -16.59 3.85 -4.14
CA GLY A 176 -16.53 3.18 -5.43
C GLY A 176 -15.12 2.71 -5.81
N LEU A 177 -14.09 3.52 -5.56
CA LEU A 177 -12.68 3.14 -5.77
C LEU A 177 -12.28 1.96 -4.87
N ILE A 178 -12.70 2.00 -3.61
CA ILE A 178 -12.42 0.94 -2.64
C ILE A 178 -13.12 -0.36 -3.04
N ARG A 179 -14.43 -0.30 -3.32
CA ARG A 179 -15.22 -1.45 -3.79
C ARG A 179 -14.62 -2.04 -5.07
N THR A 180 -14.29 -1.20 -6.06
CA THR A 180 -13.67 -1.63 -7.32
C THR A 180 -12.38 -2.41 -7.06
N HIS A 181 -11.52 -1.94 -6.16
CA HIS A 181 -10.27 -2.63 -5.86
C HIS A 181 -10.51 -3.96 -5.11
N LEU A 182 -11.44 -3.98 -4.14
CA LEU A 182 -11.81 -5.19 -3.41
C LEU A 182 -12.43 -6.25 -4.33
N ASP A 183 -13.34 -5.86 -5.21
CA ASP A 183 -13.99 -6.73 -6.19
C ASP A 183 -12.96 -7.29 -7.17
N ALA A 184 -12.04 -6.44 -7.63
CA ALA A 184 -10.94 -6.87 -8.50
C ALA A 184 -10.01 -7.88 -7.80
N LEU A 185 -9.74 -7.73 -6.50
CA LEU A 185 -8.98 -8.69 -5.71
C LEU A 185 -9.76 -10.01 -5.51
N ALA A 186 -11.05 -9.93 -5.19
CA ALA A 186 -11.92 -11.08 -4.99
C ALA A 186 -12.11 -11.92 -6.26
N GLY A 187 -12.04 -11.30 -7.44
CA GLY A 187 -12.15 -11.97 -8.73
C GLY A 187 -10.88 -12.69 -9.20
N LEU A 188 -9.78 -12.64 -8.45
CA LEU A 188 -8.51 -13.24 -8.87
C LEU A 188 -8.52 -14.77 -8.66
N PRO A 189 -8.08 -15.57 -9.64
CA PRO A 189 -8.05 -17.02 -9.52
C PRO A 189 -6.81 -17.53 -8.76
N CYS A 190 -6.41 -16.83 -7.69
CA CYS A 190 -5.24 -17.16 -6.89
C CYS A 190 -5.44 -16.73 -5.43
N LYS A 191 -4.55 -17.17 -4.52
CA LYS A 191 -4.59 -16.71 -3.13
C LYS A 191 -4.31 -15.20 -3.09
N VAL A 192 -5.12 -14.46 -2.34
CA VAL A 192 -4.90 -13.03 -2.10
C VAL A 192 -4.73 -12.75 -0.61
N CYS A 193 -3.74 -11.93 -0.27
CA CYS A 193 -3.58 -11.32 1.04
C CYS A 193 -3.88 -9.83 0.93
N LEU A 194 -4.81 -9.34 1.74
CA LEU A 194 -5.06 -7.93 1.95
C LEU A 194 -4.52 -7.53 3.32
N VAL A 195 -3.64 -6.53 3.35
CA VAL A 195 -3.28 -5.80 4.57
C VAL A 195 -3.66 -4.35 4.33
N THR A 196 -4.48 -3.76 5.19
CA THR A 196 -4.90 -2.36 5.06
C THR A 196 -5.25 -1.77 6.40
N ASP A 197 -4.93 -0.50 6.59
CA ASP A 197 -5.61 0.35 7.54
C ASP A 197 -7.07 0.59 7.12
N THR A 198 -7.93 0.73 8.14
CA THR A 198 -9.39 0.85 8.02
C THR A 198 -9.87 2.19 8.56
N ALA A 199 -9.21 2.70 9.58
CA ALA A 199 -9.50 3.97 10.21
C ALA A 199 -8.23 4.52 10.88
N PHE A 200 -8.26 5.79 11.30
CA PHE A 200 -7.28 6.32 12.24
C PHE A 200 -7.93 7.20 13.31
N ASP A 201 -7.26 7.26 14.45
CA ASP A 201 -7.59 8.14 15.58
C ASP A 201 -6.46 9.12 15.83
N ILE A 202 -6.82 10.39 16.08
CA ILE A 202 -5.95 11.39 16.69
C ILE A 202 -6.25 11.41 18.18
N ILE A 203 -5.26 11.02 18.99
CA ILE A 203 -5.41 10.84 20.43
C ILE A 203 -4.53 11.86 21.15
N GLY A 204 -5.15 12.70 21.98
CA GLY A 204 -4.49 13.70 22.81
C GLY A 204 -3.60 13.08 23.88
N LYS A 205 -2.67 13.87 24.40
CA LYS A 205 -1.75 13.45 25.47
C LYS A 205 -2.46 13.08 26.78
N ASP A 206 -3.65 13.62 27.01
CA ASP A 206 -4.56 13.28 28.12
C ASP A 206 -5.38 11.99 27.86
N GLY A 207 -5.22 11.37 26.68
CA GLY A 207 -5.96 10.18 26.26
C GLY A 207 -7.30 10.49 25.57
N SER A 208 -7.66 11.78 25.39
CA SER A 208 -8.89 12.16 24.69
C SER A 208 -8.84 11.80 23.20
N LEU A 209 -9.95 11.31 22.65
CA LEU A 209 -10.13 11.14 21.21
C LEU A 209 -10.48 12.51 20.60
N GLN A 210 -9.58 13.04 19.78
CA GLN A 210 -9.74 14.35 19.15
C GLN A 210 -10.39 14.25 17.77
N GLN A 211 -10.04 13.21 17.01
CA GLN A 211 -10.61 12.92 15.70
C GLN A 211 -10.61 11.41 15.47
N HIS A 212 -11.63 10.94 14.77
CA HIS A 212 -11.74 9.62 14.20
C HIS A 212 -12.06 9.75 12.71
N GLU A 213 -11.38 9.01 11.86
CA GLU A 213 -11.60 9.03 10.41
C GLU A 213 -11.73 7.60 9.87
N ASP A 214 -12.77 7.35 9.09
CA ASP A 214 -12.95 6.10 8.34
C ASP A 214 -12.24 6.19 6.98
N LEU A 215 -11.16 5.43 6.84
CA LEU A 215 -10.34 5.41 5.62
C LEU A 215 -10.96 4.57 4.50
N LEU A 216 -12.01 3.81 4.79
CA LEU A 216 -12.72 2.99 3.83
C LEU A 216 -14.05 3.61 3.37
N HIS A 217 -14.36 4.84 3.80
CA HIS A 217 -15.54 5.60 3.35
C HIS A 217 -16.86 4.78 3.42
N GLY A 218 -17.05 4.04 4.51
CA GLY A 218 -18.22 3.19 4.76
C GLY A 218 -18.17 1.82 4.10
N VAL A 219 -17.09 1.44 3.42
CA VAL A 219 -16.93 0.10 2.85
C VAL A 219 -16.42 -0.87 3.90
N GLU A 220 -17.26 -1.84 4.27
CA GLU A 220 -16.92 -2.83 5.28
C GLU A 220 -16.07 -3.97 4.71
N ILE A 221 -15.05 -4.38 5.47
CA ILE A 221 -14.30 -5.61 5.20
C ILE A 221 -14.70 -6.67 6.23
N ALA A 222 -15.60 -7.57 5.82
CA ALA A 222 -16.06 -8.66 6.68
C ALA A 222 -14.93 -9.64 7.02
N SER A 223 -14.98 -10.16 8.26
CA SER A 223 -14.16 -11.28 8.74
C SER A 223 -12.64 -11.10 8.54
N PRO A 224 -12.02 -10.05 9.10
CA PRO A 224 -10.56 -9.96 9.13
C PRO A 224 -9.98 -11.15 9.89
N ALA A 225 -8.87 -11.69 9.40
CA ALA A 225 -8.15 -12.79 10.04
C ALA A 225 -7.29 -12.28 11.20
N ALA A 226 -6.84 -11.03 11.13
CA ALA A 226 -6.11 -10.35 12.21
C ALA A 226 -6.39 -8.86 12.19
N ALA A 227 -6.23 -8.20 13.34
CA ALA A 227 -6.27 -6.75 13.47
C ALA A 227 -5.26 -6.28 14.52
N TRP A 228 -4.65 -5.12 14.30
CA TRP A 228 -3.71 -4.49 15.23
C TRP A 228 -3.69 -2.98 15.05
N ASP A 229 -3.10 -2.27 16.01
CA ASP A 229 -2.93 -0.83 15.95
C ASP A 229 -1.53 -0.49 15.43
N TRP A 230 -1.46 0.51 14.55
CA TRP A 230 -0.21 1.02 14.01
C TRP A 230 -0.04 2.48 14.48
N PRO A 231 0.93 2.76 15.37
CA PRO A 231 1.25 4.14 15.77
C PRO A 231 1.96 4.87 14.63
N LEU A 232 1.19 5.35 13.65
CA LEU A 232 1.69 6.02 12.45
C LEU A 232 2.55 7.23 12.83
N ALA A 233 2.04 8.08 13.71
CA ALA A 233 2.76 9.23 14.25
C ALA A 233 2.69 9.20 15.79
N PRO A 234 3.68 8.59 16.48
CA PRO A 234 3.76 8.67 17.94
C PRO A 234 3.98 10.12 18.40
N PHE A 235 3.79 10.38 19.70
CA PHE A 235 4.07 11.70 20.26
C PHE A 235 5.48 12.18 19.90
N GLY A 236 5.56 13.39 19.36
CA GLY A 236 6.79 14.02 18.91
C GLY A 236 7.13 13.81 17.43
N GLU A 237 6.44 12.92 16.70
CA GLU A 237 6.63 12.79 15.24
C GLU A 237 5.91 13.91 14.49
N GLU A 238 4.61 14.13 14.74
CA GLU A 238 3.87 15.26 14.18
C GLU A 238 3.63 16.36 15.20
N SER A 239 3.26 16.00 16.43
CA SER A 239 3.06 16.93 17.55
C SER A 239 3.43 16.27 18.87
N ARG A 240 3.78 17.08 19.88
CA ARG A 240 3.98 16.59 21.27
C ARG A 240 2.66 16.37 22.00
N ASP A 241 1.56 16.91 21.47
CA ASP A 241 0.27 16.99 22.15
C ASP A 241 -0.73 15.93 21.69
N TYR A 242 -0.48 15.29 20.55
CA TYR A 242 -1.26 14.17 20.06
C TYR A 242 -0.39 13.10 19.41
N ARG A 243 -0.98 11.91 19.24
CA ARG A 243 -0.47 10.83 18.40
C ARG A 243 -1.54 10.40 17.40
N ILE A 244 -1.11 9.86 16.26
CA ILE A 244 -2.00 9.27 15.25
C ILE A 244 -1.81 7.76 15.27
N VAL A 245 -2.92 7.04 15.44
CA VAL A 245 -2.94 5.57 15.50
C VAL A 245 -3.90 5.05 14.44
N HIS A 246 -3.40 4.23 13.52
CA HIS A 246 -4.20 3.57 12.49
C HIS A 246 -4.69 2.21 12.98
N ARG A 247 -5.93 1.87 12.67
CA ARG A 247 -6.47 0.53 12.86
C ARG A 247 -6.22 -0.30 11.61
N VAL A 248 -5.38 -1.32 11.71
CA VAL A 248 -4.96 -2.17 10.60
C VAL A 248 -5.64 -3.53 10.71
N ILE A 249 -6.04 -4.08 9.57
CA ILE A 249 -6.49 -5.46 9.44
C ILE A 249 -5.65 -6.22 8.43
N ALA A 250 -5.70 -7.54 8.56
CA ALA A 250 -5.26 -8.46 7.52
C ALA A 250 -6.35 -9.49 7.22
N ARG A 251 -6.54 -9.79 5.94
CA ARG A 251 -7.54 -10.74 5.44
C ARG A 251 -6.97 -11.57 4.31
N GLU A 252 -7.28 -12.87 4.33
CA GLU A 252 -7.10 -13.71 3.16
C GLU A 252 -8.38 -13.71 2.31
N MET A 253 -8.22 -13.65 1.00
CA MET A 253 -9.30 -13.84 0.03
C MET A 253 -9.00 -15.11 -0.76
N THR A 254 -10.05 -15.90 -1.00
CA THR A 254 -10.00 -17.20 -1.69
C THR A 254 -10.55 -17.08 -3.09
#